data_AF-A0A521W6H8-F1
#
_entry.id   AF-A0A521W6H8-F1
#
_cell.length_a   1.000
_cell.length_b   1.000
_cell.length_c   1.000
_cell.angle_alpha   90.00
_cell.angle_beta   90.00
_cell.angle_gamma   90.00
#
_symmetry.space_group_name_H-M   'P 1'
#
loop_
_entity.id
_entity.type
_entity.pdbx_description
1 polymer ?
#
loop_
_entity_poly.entity_id
_entity_poly.type
_entity_poly.pdbx_seq_one_letter_code
_entity_poly.pdbx_strand_id
1 'polypeptide(L)'
;PSFWKPEKGDVIVFIFPGYRDEVQSAEFTYYLKRCVATGGDTLEVRNRVVYVNGVQSPFPKNMKFNSSIVKPKGIADEHIFPPGAPFNEDNYGPIVIPKKGMVIPLTASHYNQWKMFIKREQHNIEVKGGAIMIDGKSATSYTVERNYVFGMGDNRDNSLDSRFWGFIPEEDVVGTPLIVYWSWDPDLALFNIFDKISTVRWDRVGTLVD
;
A
#
# COMPACT_ATOMS: atom_id res chain seq x y z
N PRO A 1 -18.00 -3.25 6.20
CA PRO A 1 -17.52 -3.00 4.82
C PRO A 1 -17.47 -1.50 4.54
N SER A 2 -16.33 -0.96 4.13
CA SER A 2 -16.25 0.41 3.61
C SER A 2 -17.06 0.50 2.31
N PHE A 3 -17.97 1.46 2.20
CA PHE A 3 -18.81 1.68 1.01
C PHE A 3 -18.05 2.37 -0.14
N TRP A 4 -16.76 2.69 0.07
CA TRP A 4 -15.96 3.46 -0.85
C TRP A 4 -14.72 2.68 -1.28
N LYS A 5 -14.53 2.56 -2.59
CA LYS A 5 -13.37 1.94 -3.21
C LYS A 5 -12.36 3.02 -3.59
N PRO A 6 -11.09 2.92 -3.17
CA PRO A 6 -10.08 3.89 -3.56
C PRO A 6 -9.77 3.83 -5.05
N GLU A 7 -9.69 5.00 -5.68
CA GLU A 7 -9.32 5.18 -7.08
C GLU A 7 -8.02 5.98 -7.23
N LYS A 8 -7.44 5.89 -8.43
CA LYS A 8 -6.22 6.63 -8.77
C LYS A 8 -6.45 8.13 -8.68
N GLY A 9 -5.61 8.81 -7.92
CA GLY A 9 -5.68 10.24 -7.67
C GLY A 9 -6.34 10.59 -6.34
N ASP A 10 -7.06 9.67 -5.70
CA ASP A 10 -7.69 9.93 -4.41
C ASP A 10 -6.66 10.17 -3.31
N VAL A 11 -7.01 11.05 -2.37
CA VAL A 11 -6.30 11.10 -1.08
C VAL A 11 -6.98 10.09 -0.16
N ILE A 12 -6.21 9.12 0.32
CA ILE A 12 -6.67 8.02 1.18
C ILE A 12 -6.15 8.19 2.60
N VAL A 13 -7.01 7.90 3.57
CA VAL A 13 -6.64 7.64 4.97
C VAL A 13 -6.71 6.13 5.18
N PHE A 14 -5.65 5.54 5.73
CA PHE A 14 -5.56 4.08 5.92
C PHE A 14 -4.80 3.72 7.19
N ILE A 15 -5.05 2.53 7.71
CA ILE A 15 -4.33 1.94 8.84
C ILE A 15 -2.94 1.52 8.34
N PHE A 16 -1.89 1.95 9.06
CA PHE A 16 -0.52 1.62 8.68
C PHE A 16 -0.28 0.10 8.71
N PRO A 17 0.10 -0.55 7.57
CA PRO A 17 0.29 -1.99 7.54
C PRO A 17 1.57 -2.47 8.24
N GLY A 18 2.42 -1.56 8.71
CA GLY A 18 3.76 -1.85 9.24
C GLY A 18 4.86 -1.63 8.19
N TYR A 19 6.10 -1.55 8.65
CA TYR A 19 7.27 -1.41 7.77
C TYR A 19 7.48 -2.67 6.92
N ARG A 20 8.30 -2.58 5.87
CA ARG A 20 8.42 -3.64 4.83
C ARG A 20 8.70 -5.04 5.38
N ASP A 21 9.37 -5.11 6.53
CA ASP A 21 9.82 -6.35 7.16
C ASP A 21 8.93 -6.76 8.36
N GLU A 22 7.77 -6.12 8.49
CA GLU A 22 6.77 -6.36 9.55
C GLU A 22 5.46 -6.91 8.98
N VAL A 23 4.89 -7.89 9.70
CA VAL A 23 3.58 -8.48 9.36
C VAL A 23 2.43 -7.51 9.68
N GLN A 24 2.61 -6.70 10.72
CA GLN A 24 1.68 -5.65 11.12
C GLN A 24 2.47 -4.59 11.89
N SER A 25 1.97 -3.35 11.91
CA SER A 25 2.54 -2.30 12.76
C SER A 25 2.41 -2.65 14.24
N ALA A 26 3.42 -2.30 15.04
CA ALA A 26 3.36 -2.41 16.50
C ALA A 26 2.34 -1.44 17.12
N GLU A 27 2.15 -0.27 16.49
CA GLU A 27 1.20 0.75 16.91
C GLU A 27 0.10 0.93 15.87
N PHE A 28 -1.13 1.09 16.35
CA PHE A 28 -2.26 1.38 15.49
C PHE A 28 -2.24 2.87 15.09
N THR A 29 -1.78 3.15 13.88
CA THR A 29 -1.56 4.51 13.38
C THR A 29 -2.20 4.69 12.02
N TYR A 30 -2.79 5.85 11.78
CA TYR A 30 -3.33 6.24 10.48
C TYR A 30 -2.33 7.07 9.68
N TYR A 31 -2.30 6.85 8.37
CA TYR A 31 -1.55 7.68 7.43
C TYR A 31 -2.48 8.24 6.36
N LEU A 32 -2.10 9.41 5.85
CA LEU A 32 -2.72 10.06 4.70
C LEU A 32 -1.73 10.04 3.54
N LYS A 33 -2.11 9.45 2.41
CA LYS A 33 -1.33 9.41 1.16
C LYS A 33 -2.25 9.58 -0.04
N ARG A 34 -1.68 9.80 -1.22
CA ARG A 34 -2.43 9.75 -2.49
C ARG A 34 -2.39 8.33 -3.04
N CYS A 35 -3.54 7.75 -3.36
CA CYS A 35 -3.63 6.51 -4.12
C CYS A 35 -3.12 6.76 -5.54
N VAL A 36 -2.04 6.11 -5.92
CA VAL A 36 -1.38 6.30 -7.22
C VAL A 36 -1.69 5.17 -8.18
N ALA A 37 -1.83 3.94 -7.67
CA ALA A 37 -2.14 2.76 -8.44
C ALA A 37 -3.02 1.80 -7.63
N THR A 38 -3.82 1.01 -8.33
CA THR A 38 -4.77 0.05 -7.76
C THR A 38 -4.50 -1.36 -8.28
N GLY A 39 -5.08 -2.38 -7.66
CA GLY A 39 -4.83 -3.78 -8.00
C GLY A 39 -4.91 -4.08 -9.51
N GLY A 40 -3.84 -4.68 -10.04
CA GLY A 40 -3.65 -5.00 -11.45
C GLY A 40 -2.89 -3.95 -12.27
N ASP A 41 -2.75 -2.72 -11.76
CA ASP A 41 -1.93 -1.71 -12.41
C ASP A 41 -0.43 -2.04 -12.31
N THR A 42 0.34 -1.69 -13.35
CA THR A 42 1.80 -1.65 -13.32
C THR A 42 2.26 -0.23 -13.00
N LEU A 43 2.98 -0.05 -11.90
CA LEU A 43 3.55 1.21 -11.45
C LEU A 43 5.06 1.27 -11.76
N GLU A 44 5.52 2.39 -12.30
CA GLU A 44 6.95 2.69 -12.48
C GLU A 44 7.21 4.16 -12.15
N VAL A 45 8.36 4.46 -11.54
CA VAL A 45 8.86 5.83 -11.36
C VAL A 45 10.16 5.97 -12.15
N ARG A 46 10.22 6.96 -13.04
CA ARG A 46 11.41 7.28 -13.84
C ARG A 46 11.80 8.71 -13.57
N ASN A 47 12.95 8.93 -12.94
CA ASN A 47 13.43 10.26 -12.56
C ASN A 47 12.32 11.11 -11.92
N ARG A 48 11.67 10.56 -10.87
CA ARG A 48 10.55 11.16 -10.11
C ARG A 48 9.18 11.21 -10.79
N VAL A 49 9.12 10.93 -12.09
CA VAL A 49 7.86 10.91 -12.84
C VAL A 49 7.21 9.55 -12.70
N VAL A 50 5.97 9.53 -12.24
CA VAL A 50 5.18 8.31 -12.05
C VAL A 50 4.50 7.93 -13.36
N TYR A 51 4.57 6.66 -13.71
CA TYR A 51 3.87 6.03 -14.82
C TYR A 51 3.00 4.89 -14.27
N VAL A 52 1.76 4.81 -14.75
CA VAL A 52 0.81 3.74 -14.45
C VAL A 52 0.38 3.12 -15.77
N ASN A 53 0.61 1.82 -15.93
CA ASN A 53 0.40 1.08 -17.19
C ASN A 53 1.11 1.75 -18.39
N GLY A 54 2.31 2.27 -18.15
CA GLY A 54 3.12 2.97 -19.16
C GLY A 54 2.68 4.41 -19.45
N VAL A 55 1.56 4.88 -18.88
CA VAL A 55 1.05 6.25 -19.07
C VAL A 55 1.49 7.12 -17.90
N GLN A 56 2.01 8.31 -18.19
CA GLN A 56 2.40 9.26 -17.16
C GLN A 56 1.18 9.66 -16.31
N SER A 57 1.32 9.53 -14.98
CA SER A 57 0.29 9.95 -14.03
C SER A 57 0.30 11.48 -13.89
N PRO A 58 -0.88 12.12 -13.74
CA PRO A 58 -0.96 13.57 -13.50
C PRO A 58 -0.15 13.99 -12.27
N PHE A 59 0.50 15.15 -12.34
CA PHE A 59 1.21 15.71 -11.20
C PHE A 59 0.22 16.23 -10.16
N PRO A 60 0.32 15.82 -8.87
CA PRO A 60 -0.46 16.42 -7.81
C PRO A 60 -0.18 17.92 -7.70
N LYS A 61 -1.23 18.74 -7.50
CA LYS A 61 -1.11 20.21 -7.39
C LYS A 61 -0.09 20.66 -6.33
N ASN A 62 0.03 19.90 -5.24
CA ASN A 62 0.91 20.20 -4.11
C ASN A 62 2.16 19.30 -4.05
N MET A 63 2.55 18.71 -5.18
CA MET A 63 3.73 17.86 -5.24
C MET A 63 4.99 18.67 -4.93
N LYS A 64 5.84 18.16 -4.04
CA LYS A 64 7.08 18.80 -3.62
C LYS A 64 8.22 17.80 -3.56
N PHE A 65 9.39 18.27 -3.96
CA PHE A 65 10.69 17.65 -3.74
C PHE A 65 11.52 18.64 -2.91
N ASN A 66 12.10 18.17 -1.82
CA ASN A 66 12.96 18.98 -0.95
C ASN A 66 14.40 18.98 -1.46
N SER A 67 14.81 17.93 -2.19
CA SER A 67 16.09 17.84 -2.87
C SER A 67 15.94 18.23 -4.34
N SER A 68 16.86 19.06 -4.82
CA SER A 68 17.00 19.34 -6.26
C SER A 68 17.76 18.23 -7.01
N ILE A 69 18.40 17.32 -6.28
CA ILE A 69 19.23 16.25 -6.86
C ILE A 69 18.40 14.98 -6.98
N VAL A 70 18.23 14.50 -8.22
CA VAL A 70 17.59 13.21 -8.51
C VAL A 70 18.59 12.09 -8.25
N LYS A 71 18.18 11.07 -7.48
CA LYS A 71 19.01 9.87 -7.28
C LYS A 71 19.16 9.12 -8.60
N PRO A 72 20.39 8.81 -9.05
CA PRO A 72 20.61 8.09 -10.30
C PRO A 72 19.94 6.70 -10.28
N LYS A 73 19.47 6.26 -11.44
CA LYS A 73 18.99 4.88 -11.62
C LYS A 73 20.11 3.88 -11.31
N GLY A 74 19.79 2.81 -10.58
CA GLY A 74 20.74 1.76 -10.22
C GLY A 74 21.45 1.96 -8.89
N ILE A 75 21.31 3.13 -8.26
CA ILE A 75 21.71 3.32 -6.86
C ILE A 75 20.55 2.84 -5.98
N ALA A 76 20.63 1.61 -5.51
CA ALA A 76 19.56 1.02 -4.71
C ALA A 76 19.49 1.65 -3.31
N ASP A 77 18.28 1.90 -2.81
CA ASP A 77 18.05 2.26 -1.41
C ASP A 77 17.80 0.99 -0.60
N GLU A 78 18.55 0.80 0.48
CA GLU A 78 18.50 -0.43 1.28
C GLU A 78 17.16 -0.66 1.99
N HIS A 79 16.34 0.39 2.15
CA HIS A 79 15.02 0.34 2.79
C HIS A 79 13.87 0.27 1.78
N ILE A 80 14.17 0.29 0.48
CA ILE A 80 13.16 0.25 -0.57
C ILE A 80 12.41 -1.08 -0.56
N PHE A 81 11.12 -1.04 -0.90
CA PHE A 81 10.32 -2.22 -1.21
C PHE A 81 10.35 -2.48 -2.74
N PRO A 82 10.38 -3.73 -3.22
CA PRO A 82 10.64 -4.93 -2.43
C PRO A 82 12.11 -5.03 -2.03
N PRO A 83 12.43 -5.75 -0.94
CA PRO A 83 13.82 -5.96 -0.51
C PRO A 83 14.70 -6.53 -1.62
N GLY A 84 15.90 -5.95 -1.79
CA GLY A 84 16.89 -6.38 -2.77
C GLY A 84 16.63 -5.91 -4.20
N ALA A 85 15.58 -5.12 -4.45
CA ALA A 85 15.38 -4.50 -5.76
C ALA A 85 16.42 -3.40 -6.01
N PRO A 86 16.86 -3.19 -7.27
CA PRO A 86 17.83 -2.14 -7.62
C PRO A 86 17.15 -0.75 -7.73
N PHE A 87 16.17 -0.49 -6.86
CA PHE A 87 15.30 0.68 -6.91
C PHE A 87 15.75 1.74 -5.90
N ASN A 88 15.39 2.98 -6.17
CA ASN A 88 15.33 4.05 -5.18
C ASN A 88 14.01 4.82 -5.34
N GLU A 89 13.78 5.80 -4.49
CA GLU A 89 12.53 6.55 -4.44
C GLU A 89 12.27 7.44 -5.68
N ASP A 90 13.32 7.76 -6.45
CA ASP A 90 13.27 8.53 -7.69
C ASP A 90 13.22 7.64 -8.94
N ASN A 91 13.63 6.38 -8.83
CA ASN A 91 13.70 5.39 -9.90
C ASN A 91 13.26 4.02 -9.38
N TYR A 92 12.00 3.69 -9.59
CA TYR A 92 11.31 2.59 -8.91
C TYR A 92 10.51 1.73 -9.88
N GLY A 93 10.52 0.41 -9.68
CA GLY A 93 9.76 -0.51 -10.51
C GLY A 93 10.37 -0.75 -11.89
N PRO A 94 9.59 -1.31 -12.84
CA PRO A 94 8.15 -1.53 -12.75
C PRO A 94 7.76 -2.59 -11.71
N ILE A 95 6.62 -2.37 -11.02
CA ILE A 95 5.99 -3.38 -10.16
C ILE A 95 4.49 -3.49 -10.49
N VAL A 96 3.92 -4.67 -10.32
CA VAL A 96 2.47 -4.89 -10.45
C VAL A 96 1.84 -4.80 -9.06
N ILE A 97 0.78 -4.02 -8.92
CA ILE A 97 0.01 -3.95 -7.67
C ILE A 97 -0.85 -5.21 -7.58
N PRO A 98 -0.71 -6.05 -6.52
CA PRO A 98 -1.48 -7.27 -6.40
C PRO A 98 -2.99 -7.01 -6.35
N LYS A 99 -3.78 -7.95 -6.89
CA LYS A 99 -5.24 -7.95 -6.78
C LYS A 99 -5.71 -9.37 -6.49
N LYS A 100 -6.86 -9.49 -5.85
CA LYS A 100 -7.44 -10.78 -5.49
C LYS A 100 -7.55 -11.69 -6.73
N GLY A 101 -7.11 -12.93 -6.59
CA GLY A 101 -7.07 -13.94 -7.64
C GLY A 101 -5.85 -13.86 -8.56
N MET A 102 -4.95 -12.89 -8.41
CA MET A 102 -3.69 -12.87 -9.14
C MET A 102 -2.79 -14.01 -8.67
N VAL A 103 -2.12 -14.69 -9.60
CA VAL A 103 -1.20 -15.79 -9.30
C VAL A 103 0.24 -15.26 -9.35
N ILE A 104 0.95 -15.39 -8.23
CA ILE A 104 2.36 -15.02 -8.07
C ILE A 104 3.20 -16.30 -8.15
N PRO A 105 4.13 -16.42 -9.13
CA PRO A 105 5.09 -17.52 -9.15
C PRO A 105 6.06 -17.42 -7.96
N LEU A 106 6.26 -18.52 -7.25
CA LEU A 106 7.20 -18.60 -6.13
C LEU A 106 8.48 -19.29 -6.59
N THR A 107 9.57 -18.54 -6.54
CA THR A 107 10.92 -19.02 -6.82
C THR A 107 11.82 -18.71 -5.64
N ALA A 108 12.90 -19.48 -5.47
CA ALA A 108 13.90 -19.20 -4.45
C ALA A 108 14.49 -17.78 -4.59
N SER A 109 14.65 -17.29 -5.83
CA SER A 109 15.19 -15.95 -6.12
C SER A 109 14.27 -14.81 -5.69
N HIS A 110 12.96 -15.02 -5.61
CA HIS A 110 11.97 -14.00 -5.24
C HIS A 110 11.30 -14.28 -3.89
N TYR A 111 11.74 -15.31 -3.16
CA TYR A 111 11.20 -15.67 -1.85
C TYR A 111 11.19 -14.47 -0.89
N ASN A 112 12.30 -13.74 -0.77
CA ASN A 112 12.39 -12.59 0.14
C ASN A 112 11.49 -11.42 -0.28
N GLN A 113 11.13 -11.32 -1.56
CA GLN A 113 10.23 -10.27 -2.05
C GLN A 113 8.77 -10.55 -1.65
N TRP A 114 8.37 -11.83 -1.64
CA TRP A 114 6.98 -12.24 -1.39
C TRP A 114 6.71 -12.76 0.01
N LYS A 115 7.76 -13.12 0.78
CA LYS A 115 7.63 -13.68 2.13
C LYS A 115 6.77 -12.80 3.03
N MET A 116 7.04 -11.49 3.07
CA MET A 116 6.27 -10.60 3.95
C MET A 116 4.85 -10.38 3.45
N PHE A 117 4.67 -10.28 2.13
CA PHE A 117 3.34 -10.16 1.51
C PHE A 117 2.43 -11.33 1.90
N ILE A 118 2.92 -12.56 1.76
CA ILE A 118 2.17 -13.79 2.09
C ILE A 118 1.89 -13.88 3.59
N LYS A 119 2.83 -13.46 4.43
CA LYS A 119 2.61 -13.37 5.89
C LYS A 119 1.54 -12.35 6.26
N ARG A 120 1.48 -11.20 5.58
CA ARG A 120 0.43 -10.19 5.78
C ARG A 120 -0.95 -10.69 5.39
N GLU A 121 -1.03 -11.56 4.38
CA GLU A 121 -2.25 -12.32 4.06
C GLU A 121 -2.55 -13.46 5.07
N GLN A 122 -1.83 -13.54 6.20
CA GLN A 122 -2.04 -14.49 7.31
C GLN A 122 -1.61 -15.93 7.03
N HIS A 123 -0.63 -16.13 6.15
CA HIS A 123 -0.05 -17.45 5.89
C HIS A 123 1.36 -17.59 6.43
N ASN A 124 1.69 -18.80 6.86
CA ASN A 124 3.07 -19.16 7.17
C ASN A 124 3.79 -19.55 5.89
N ILE A 125 4.97 -18.97 5.66
CA ILE A 125 5.84 -19.32 4.54
C ILE A 125 7.27 -19.57 5.01
N GLU A 126 7.85 -20.67 4.54
CA GLU A 126 9.20 -21.12 4.90
C GLU A 126 9.85 -21.88 3.73
N VAL A 127 11.17 -22.05 3.79
CA VAL A 127 11.91 -22.92 2.86
C VAL A 127 12.35 -24.17 3.63
N LYS A 128 11.93 -25.36 3.16
CA LYS A 128 12.31 -26.67 3.73
C LYS A 128 12.84 -27.57 2.63
N GLY A 129 14.08 -28.05 2.78
CA GLY A 129 14.70 -28.95 1.79
C GLY A 129 14.80 -28.36 0.38
N GLY A 130 14.90 -27.03 0.25
CA GLY A 130 14.92 -26.32 -1.03
C GLY A 130 13.54 -26.05 -1.65
N ALA A 131 12.46 -26.60 -1.08
CA ALA A 131 11.09 -26.30 -1.48
C ALA A 131 10.50 -25.14 -0.65
N ILE A 132 9.70 -24.29 -1.30
CA ILE A 132 8.90 -23.27 -0.60
C ILE A 132 7.63 -23.95 -0.08
N MET A 133 7.35 -23.76 1.20
CA MET A 133 6.17 -24.28 1.87
C MET A 133 5.26 -23.12 2.27
N ILE A 134 3.96 -23.22 1.98
CA ILE A 134 2.92 -22.34 2.50
C ILE A 134 1.99 -23.19 3.37
N ASP A 135 1.85 -22.81 4.64
CA ASP A 135 1.08 -23.55 5.65
C ASP A 135 1.39 -25.05 5.69
N GLY A 136 2.68 -25.38 5.58
CA GLY A 136 3.20 -26.74 5.58
C GLY A 136 3.00 -27.52 4.28
N LYS A 137 2.46 -26.91 3.22
CA LYS A 137 2.29 -27.54 1.89
C LYS A 137 3.29 -26.98 0.89
N SER A 138 3.90 -27.85 0.08
CA SER A 138 4.79 -27.41 -0.99
C SER A 138 4.03 -26.54 -1.99
N ALA A 139 4.58 -25.37 -2.31
CA ALA A 139 3.97 -24.37 -3.16
C ALA A 139 4.97 -23.81 -4.18
N THR A 140 4.55 -23.75 -5.44
CA THR A 140 5.29 -23.11 -6.54
C THR A 140 4.62 -21.81 -7.00
N SER A 141 3.47 -21.49 -6.42
CA SER A 141 2.74 -20.25 -6.66
C SER A 141 1.92 -19.87 -5.44
N TYR A 142 1.49 -18.62 -5.40
CA TYR A 142 0.56 -18.08 -4.42
C TYR A 142 -0.58 -17.37 -5.14
N THR A 143 -1.82 -17.59 -4.70
CA THR A 143 -2.98 -16.84 -5.21
C THR A 143 -3.30 -15.73 -4.22
N VAL A 144 -3.18 -14.49 -4.67
CA VAL A 144 -3.44 -13.29 -3.87
C VAL A 144 -4.89 -13.32 -3.37
N GLU A 145 -5.09 -13.11 -2.08
CA GLU A 145 -6.40 -13.22 -1.43
C GLU A 145 -7.11 -11.88 -1.26
N ARG A 146 -6.37 -10.76 -1.31
CA ARG A 146 -6.87 -9.40 -1.08
C ARG A 146 -6.65 -8.47 -2.26
N ASN A 147 -7.38 -7.35 -2.28
CA ASN A 147 -7.08 -6.24 -3.19
C ASN A 147 -6.13 -5.26 -2.51
N TYR A 148 -5.28 -4.62 -3.30
CA TYR A 148 -4.28 -3.69 -2.80
C TYR A 148 -4.27 -2.39 -3.59
N VAL A 149 -3.80 -1.34 -2.90
CA VAL A 149 -3.49 -0.04 -3.49
C VAL A 149 -2.05 0.36 -3.18
N PHE A 150 -1.54 1.30 -3.96
CA PHE A 150 -0.21 1.87 -3.77
C PHE A 150 -0.33 3.36 -3.45
N GLY A 151 0.05 3.75 -2.23
CA GLY A 151 -0.04 5.11 -1.74
C GLY A 151 1.30 5.83 -1.80
N MET A 152 1.34 7.06 -2.34
CA MET A 152 2.52 7.92 -2.31
C MET A 152 2.21 9.27 -1.66
N GLY A 153 3.18 9.84 -0.95
CA GLY A 153 3.04 11.19 -0.42
C GLY A 153 3.23 12.25 -1.50
N ASP A 154 2.56 13.38 -1.39
CA ASP A 154 2.79 14.51 -2.30
C ASP A 154 4.13 15.23 -1.99
N ASN A 155 4.58 15.22 -0.73
CA ASN A 155 5.93 15.63 -0.34
C ASN A 155 6.89 14.43 -0.47
N ARG A 156 7.42 14.24 -1.69
CA ARG A 156 8.01 12.96 -2.14
C ARG A 156 9.29 12.58 -1.41
N ASP A 157 10.10 13.55 -1.02
CA ASP A 157 11.40 13.29 -0.37
C ASP A 157 11.28 13.10 1.15
N ASN A 158 10.23 13.65 1.77
CA ASN A 158 9.99 13.54 3.22
C ASN A 158 8.84 12.58 3.56
N SER A 159 8.40 11.78 2.61
CA SER A 159 7.31 10.84 2.80
C SER A 159 7.83 9.41 2.68
N LEU A 160 7.97 8.74 3.82
CA LEU A 160 7.83 7.29 3.82
C LEU A 160 6.43 6.97 3.31
N ASP A 161 6.36 6.12 2.29
CA ASP A 161 5.15 5.70 1.58
C ASP A 161 5.28 4.27 1.03
N SER A 162 4.37 3.82 0.16
CA SER A 162 4.37 2.45 -0.37
C SER A 162 5.66 2.06 -1.10
N ARG A 163 6.50 3.02 -1.51
CA ARG A 163 7.87 2.73 -2.02
C ARG A 163 8.74 2.05 -0.98
N PHE A 164 8.47 2.26 0.30
CA PHE A 164 9.27 1.75 1.43
C PHE A 164 8.57 0.60 2.18
N TRP A 165 7.26 0.68 2.44
CA TRP A 165 6.55 -0.36 3.19
C TRP A 165 5.71 -1.33 2.33
N GLY A 166 5.63 -1.07 1.02
CA GLY A 166 4.89 -1.89 0.07
C GLY A 166 3.39 -1.59 -0.01
N PHE A 167 2.63 -2.63 -0.36
CA PHE A 167 1.22 -2.51 -0.70
C PHE A 167 0.32 -2.27 0.53
N ILE A 168 -0.74 -1.50 0.34
CA ILE A 168 -1.77 -1.22 1.35
C ILE A 168 -3.00 -2.06 1.01
N PRO A 169 -3.48 -2.95 1.89
CA PRO A 169 -4.74 -3.65 1.68
C PRO A 169 -5.89 -2.66 1.47
N GLU A 170 -6.73 -2.89 0.46
CA GLU A 170 -7.88 -2.01 0.16
C GLU A 170 -8.84 -1.90 1.35
N GLU A 171 -8.95 -2.98 2.13
CA GLU A 171 -9.75 -3.06 3.37
C GLU A 171 -9.22 -2.23 4.55
N ASP A 172 -7.92 -1.89 4.54
CA ASP A 172 -7.31 -1.02 5.55
C ASP A 172 -7.53 0.47 5.23
N VAL A 173 -8.08 0.78 4.06
CA VAL A 173 -8.43 2.15 3.67
C VAL A 173 -9.77 2.54 4.28
N VAL A 174 -9.72 3.46 5.24
CA VAL A 174 -10.91 3.88 6.01
C VAL A 174 -11.75 4.94 5.31
N GLY A 175 -11.17 5.69 4.35
CA GLY A 175 -11.91 6.67 3.54
C GLY A 175 -11.04 7.79 2.96
N THR A 176 -11.70 8.87 2.49
CA THR A 176 -11.05 10.11 2.03
C THR A 176 -11.07 11.19 3.10
N PRO A 177 -10.14 12.17 3.08
CA PRO A 177 -10.16 13.29 4.02
C PRO A 177 -11.48 14.07 4.05
N LEU A 178 -12.20 14.18 2.91
CA LEU A 178 -13.48 14.89 2.86
C LEU A 178 -14.59 14.11 3.60
N ILE A 179 -14.62 12.78 3.46
CA ILE A 179 -15.54 11.92 4.22
C ILE A 179 -15.22 12.01 5.73
N VAL A 180 -13.93 12.05 6.09
CA VAL A 180 -13.48 12.26 7.47
C VAL A 180 -13.90 13.66 7.98
N TYR A 181 -13.75 14.71 7.16
CA TYR A 181 -14.09 16.10 7.52
C TYR A 181 -15.61 16.33 7.66
N TRP A 182 -16.44 15.79 6.75
CA TRP A 182 -17.90 15.90 6.85
C TRP A 182 -18.51 15.08 8.01
N SER A 183 -17.72 14.22 8.66
CA SER A 183 -18.10 13.55 9.90
C SER A 183 -18.02 14.43 11.19
N TRP A 184 -17.90 15.77 11.04
CA TRP A 184 -18.12 16.87 12.03
C TRP A 184 -17.00 17.29 13.01
N ASP A 185 -17.01 18.62 13.25
CA ASP A 185 -16.21 19.51 14.13
C ASP A 185 -14.77 19.90 13.63
N PRO A 186 -14.54 21.17 13.19
CA PRO A 186 -13.28 21.62 12.59
C PRO A 186 -12.08 21.75 13.57
N ASP A 187 -12.29 21.63 14.88
CA ASP A 187 -11.25 21.89 15.89
C ASP A 187 -10.68 20.64 16.59
N LEU A 188 -10.87 19.43 16.04
CA LEU A 188 -10.47 18.18 16.71
C LEU A 188 -9.18 17.55 16.14
N ALA A 189 -8.28 17.15 17.05
CA ALA A 189 -7.12 16.33 16.74
C ALA A 189 -7.55 14.95 16.18
N LEU A 190 -6.81 14.43 15.18
CA LEU A 190 -7.08 13.16 14.49
C LEU A 190 -7.36 11.98 15.43
N PHE A 191 -6.77 11.94 16.63
CA PHE A 191 -6.97 10.89 17.62
C PHE A 191 -8.40 10.85 18.20
N ASN A 192 -9.07 12.00 18.39
CA ASN A 192 -10.43 12.06 18.96
C ASN A 192 -11.54 11.68 17.95
N ILE A 193 -11.20 11.61 16.67
CA ILE A 193 -12.14 11.27 15.58
C ILE A 193 -12.52 9.78 15.62
N PHE A 194 -11.58 8.91 16.03
CA PHE A 194 -11.77 7.46 15.94
C PHE A 194 -12.49 6.84 17.14
N ASP A 195 -12.36 7.42 18.34
CA ASP A 195 -13.24 7.07 19.47
C ASP A 195 -14.71 7.29 19.08
N LYS A 196 -15.01 8.39 18.36
CA LYS A 196 -16.35 8.65 17.82
C LYS A 196 -16.74 7.67 16.70
N ILE A 197 -15.88 7.39 15.71
CA ILE A 197 -16.21 6.43 14.64
C ILE A 197 -16.46 5.01 15.18
N SER A 198 -15.72 4.58 16.21
CA SER A 198 -15.94 3.26 16.86
C SER A 198 -17.26 3.17 17.64
N THR A 199 -17.85 4.31 18.04
CA THR A 199 -19.19 4.34 18.65
C THR A 199 -20.34 4.34 17.64
N VAL A 200 -20.06 4.62 16.36
CA VAL A 200 -21.06 4.54 15.30
C VAL A 200 -21.29 3.07 14.96
N ARG A 201 -22.37 2.52 15.51
CA ARG A 201 -22.89 1.19 15.18
C ARG A 201 -23.56 1.23 13.81
N TRP A 202 -22.79 0.83 12.79
CA TRP A 202 -23.18 0.81 11.38
C TRP A 202 -24.31 -0.18 11.05
N ASP A 203 -24.70 -1.05 11.98
CA ASP A 203 -25.82 -1.98 11.92
C ASP A 203 -27.22 -1.31 11.82
N ARG A 204 -27.29 0.02 11.71
CA ARG A 204 -28.57 0.75 11.58
C ARG A 204 -28.67 1.76 10.43
N VAL A 205 -27.66 1.87 9.56
CA VAL A 205 -27.82 2.69 8.34
C VAL A 205 -28.27 1.77 7.20
N GLY A 206 -29.59 1.72 7.01
CA GLY A 206 -30.24 0.93 5.97
C GLY A 206 -31.39 0.07 6.47
N THR A 207 -32.32 0.62 7.25
CA THR A 207 -33.66 0.01 7.32
C THR A 207 -34.40 0.44 6.06
N LEU A 208 -34.57 -0.49 5.12
CA LEU A 208 -35.56 -0.35 4.06
C LEU A 208 -36.92 -0.14 4.74
N VAL A 209 -37.54 0.99 4.47
CA VAL A 209 -38.94 1.23 4.81
C VAL A 209 -39.72 0.78 3.58
N ASP A 210 -40.42 -0.35 3.69
CA ASP A 210 -41.50 -0.71 2.76
C ASP A 210 -42.72 0.20 2.98
#